data_AF-A0A820NEQ4-F1
#
_entry.id   AF-A0A820NEQ4-F1
#
_cell.length_a   1.000
_cell.length_b   1.000
_cell.length_c   1.000
_cell.angle_alpha   90.00
_cell.angle_beta   90.00
_cell.angle_gamma   90.00
#
_symmetry.space_group_name_H-M   'P 1'
#
loop_
_entity.id
_entity.type
_entity.pdbx_description
1 polymer ?
#
loop_
_entity_poly.entity_id
_entity_poly.type
_entity_poly.pdbx_seq_one_letter_code
_entity_poly.pdbx_strand_id
1 'polypeptide(L)' 'VIVYVNKVGPYSNPQETYHYYSLPVCRPSKIVSKDLTLGEVLSGDRMAHSLYEIQ' A
#
# COMPACT_ATOMS: atom_id res chain seq x y z
N VAL A 1 -11.67 4.29 -12.16
CA VAL A 1 -10.43 3.48 -12.25
C VAL A 1 -10.12 2.86 -10.90
N ILE A 2 -9.68 1.59 -10.81
CA ILE A 2 -9.32 0.97 -9.51
C ILE A 2 -7.88 1.35 -9.17
N VAL A 3 -7.67 1.89 -7.97
CA VAL A 3 -6.34 2.31 -7.51
C VAL A 3 -5.91 1.48 -6.31
N TYR A 4 -4.63 1.12 -6.32
CA TYR A 4 -3.97 0.35 -5.27
C TYR A 4 -2.90 1.20 -4.60
N VAL A 5 -2.77 1.03 -3.29
CA VAL A 5 -1.71 1.62 -2.47
C VAL A 5 -0.70 0.55 -2.10
N ASN A 6 0.60 0.87 -2.08
CA ASN A 6 1.65 -0.10 -1.76
C ASN A 6 2.34 0.29 -0.45
N LYS A 7 3.30 1.23 -0.52
CA LYS A 7 4.14 1.60 0.62
C LYS A 7 4.29 3.10 0.77
N VAL A 8 4.63 3.52 2.00
CA VAL A 8 4.92 4.91 2.37
C VAL A 8 6.24 4.95 3.14
N GLY A 9 6.98 6.04 3.00
CA GLY A 9 8.26 6.24 3.67
C GLY A 9 8.54 7.72 3.90
N PRO A 10 9.35 8.05 4.91
CA PRO A 10 9.79 9.42 5.15
C PRO A 10 10.69 9.91 4.00
N TYR A 11 10.55 11.19 3.64
CA TYR A 11 11.36 11.80 2.58
C TYR A 11 12.87 11.76 2.88
N SER A 12 13.22 11.89 4.17
CA SER A 12 14.61 11.91 4.64
C SER A 12 15.30 10.54 4.66
N ASN A 13 14.55 9.44 4.58
CA ASN A 13 15.13 8.09 4.59
C ASN A 13 14.38 7.16 3.61
N PRO A 14 14.71 7.18 2.31
CA PRO A 14 14.03 6.39 1.30
C PRO A 14 14.23 4.88 1.43
N GLN A 15 15.16 4.41 2.28
CA GLN A 15 15.29 2.98 2.58
C GLN A 15 14.17 2.49 3.52
N GLU A 16 13.61 3.40 4.32
CA GLU A 16 12.59 3.09 5.29
C GLU A 16 11.23 3.08 4.61
N THR A 17 10.64 1.89 4.56
CA THR A 17 9.44 1.66 3.78
C THR A 17 8.43 0.86 4.59
N TYR A 18 7.26 1.45 4.83
CA TYR A 18 6.15 0.86 5.57
C TYR A 18 4.98 0.55 4.65
N HIS A 19 4.12 -0.39 5.04
CA HIS A 19 2.85 -0.56 4.33
C HIS A 19 2.01 0.70 4.46
N TYR A 20 1.29 1.05 3.39
CA TYR A 20 0.50 2.29 3.35
C TYR A 20 -0.43 2.44 4.56
N TYR A 21 -1.12 1.37 4.96
CA TYR A 21 -2.03 1.36 6.12
C TYR A 21 -1.37 0.98 7.45
N SER A 22 -0.04 0.89 7.53
CA SER A 22 0.68 0.57 8.77
C SER A 22 0.62 1.74 9.75
N LEU A 23 0.75 2.96 9.25
CA LEU A 23 0.67 4.17 10.05
C LEU A 23 -0.79 4.45 10.46
N PRO A 24 -1.04 5.05 11.64
CA PRO A 24 -2.39 5.37 12.12
C PRO A 24 -3.06 6.52 11.38
N VAL A 25 -2.47 7.01 10.28
CA VAL A 25 -2.99 8.11 9.46
C VAL A 25 -3.78 7.52 8.30
N CYS A 26 -5.01 7.98 8.09
CA CYS A 26 -5.86 7.59 6.95
C CYS A 26 -6.10 6.07 6.80
N ARG A 27 -6.15 5.32 7.92
CA ARG A 27 -6.39 3.88 7.92
C ARG A 27 -7.90 3.57 7.94
N PRO A 28 -8.44 2.80 6.97
CA PRO A 28 -9.83 2.40 6.97
C PRO A 28 -10.11 1.31 8.01
N SER A 29 -11.38 1.20 8.42
CA SER A 29 -11.85 0.19 9.37
C SER A 29 -11.66 -1.25 8.86
N LYS A 30 -11.74 -1.45 7.53
CA LYS A 30 -11.46 -2.72 6.87
C LYS A 30 -10.39 -2.48 5.80
N ILE A 31 -9.29 -3.22 5.88
CA ILE A 31 -8.23 -3.21 4.87
C ILE A 31 -8.41 -4.44 4.01
N VAL A 32 -8.53 -4.24 2.70
CA VAL A 32 -8.57 -5.33 1.72
C VAL A 32 -7.22 -5.33 1.01
N SER A 33 -6.43 -6.38 1.23
CA SER A 33 -5.20 -6.61 0.48
C SER A 33 -5.54 -7.06 -0.94
N LYS A 34 -4.74 -6.61 -1.91
CA LYS A 34 -4.82 -7.09 -3.29
C LYS A 34 -4.18 -8.49 -3.35
N ASP A 35 -4.78 -9.40 -4.10
CA ASP A 35 -4.12 -10.66 -4.45
C ASP A 35 -2.94 -10.38 -5.37
N LEU A 36 -1.74 -10.71 -4.89
CA LEU A 36 -0.48 -10.49 -5.58
C LEU A 36 -0.01 -11.79 -6.22
N THR A 37 0.63 -11.67 -7.38
CA THR A 37 1.37 -12.74 -8.01
C THR A 37 2.65 -13.05 -7.22
N LEU A 38 3.19 -14.26 -7.39
CA LEU A 38 4.44 -14.66 -6.73
C LEU A 38 5.60 -13.69 -7.05
N GLY A 39 5.68 -13.19 -8.28
CA GLY A 39 6.71 -12.23 -8.69
C GLY A 39 6.62 -10.91 -7.92
N GLU A 40 5.42 -10.34 -7.79
CA GLU A 40 5.20 -9.10 -7.03
C GLU A 40 5.55 -9.27 -5.54
N VAL A 41 5.21 -10.42 -4.96
CA VAL A 41 5.56 -10.73 -3.56
C VAL A 41 7.07 -10.82 -3.39
N LEU A 42 7.80 -11.44 -4.33
CA LEU A 42 9.26 -11.55 -4.29
C LEU A 42 9.96 -10.20 -4.49
N SER A 43 9.38 -9.30 -5.28
CA SER A 43 9.80 -7.89 -5.34
C SER A 43 9.51 -7.12 -4.04
N GLY A 44 8.75 -7.73 -3.13
CA GLY A 44 8.44 -7.21 -1.81
C GLY A 44 7.19 -6.33 -1.78
N ASP A 45 6.35 -6.35 -2.81
CA ASP A 45 5.14 -5.53 -2.87
C ASP A 45 4.07 -6.02 -1.90
N ARG A 46 3.32 -5.05 -1.35
CA ARG A 46 2.27 -5.26 -0.35
C ARG A 46 1.06 -4.38 -0.68
N MET A 47 0.49 -4.58 -1.86
CA MET A 47 -0.60 -3.72 -2.34
C MET A 47 -1.92 -3.97 -1.61
N ALA A 48 -2.67 -2.90 -1.37
CA ALA A 48 -4.02 -2.93 -0.83
C ALA A 48 -4.93 -2.01 -1.64
N HIS A 49 -6.24 -2.25 -1.57
CA HIS A 49 -7.22 -1.37 -2.20
C HIS A 49 -7.14 0.02 -1.60
N SER A 50 -7.08 1.04 -2.46
CA SER A 50 -7.16 2.43 -2.03
C SER A 50 -8.61 2.80 -1.70
N LEU A 51 -8.78 3.89 -0.93
CA LEU A 51 -10.09 4.49 -0.66
C LEU A 51 -10.49 5.53 -1.72
N TYR A 52 -9.66 5.74 -2.74
CA TYR A 52 -9.85 6.80 -3.73
C TYR A 52 -10.46 6.23 -5.01
N GLU A 53 -11.51 6.89 -5.47
CA GLU A 53 -12.10 6.65 -6.78
C GLU A 53 -11.64 7.76 -7.72
N ILE A 54 -10.77 7.41 -8.67
CA ILE A 54 -10.34 8.35 -9.71
C ILE A 54 -11.29 8.18 -10.91
N GLN A 55 -11.95 9.27 -11.29
CA GLN A 55 -12.86 9.38 -12.43
C GLN A 55 -12.08 9.65 -13.73
#